data_AF-A0A248LAA5-F1
#
_entry.id   AF-A0A248LAA5-F1
#
_cell.length_a   1.000
_cell.length_b   1.000
_cell.length_c   1.000
_cell.angle_alpha   90.00
_cell.angle_beta   90.00
_cell.angle_gamma   90.00
#
_symmetry.space_group_name_H-M   'P 1'
#
loop_
_entity.id
_entity.type
_entity.pdbx_description
1 polymer ?
#
loop_
_entity_poly.entity_id
_entity_poly.type
_entity_poly.pdbx_seq_one_letter_code
_entity_poly.pdbx_strand_id
1 'polypeptide(L)'
;MKKALLILSVVINIVLLALLFGRKPLDLIEDVFPAMSSKPVTTFQYTKNSNYVRLNSLFHTYQYPKSPNAVMLGDSMTHFGDWRILMNDSSIVNFGIPGDTTEGFLTRLDLILELEPKQVFVMGGINDIRHFTPVSKITENMTTIVTTLRKNNIDVVIQSTVPVAPKYSDSVRVNREVEALNRNLKQLAESVDADFVDLRPVLTNDQGYLQNRMTYDGLHLVGGGYLRWSDALKPYAEKIDVTENK
;
A
#
# COMPACT_ATOMS: atom_id res chain seq x y z
N MET A 1 -34.46 23.01 16.70
CA MET A 1 -35.02 24.14 15.93
C MET A 1 -34.01 25.21 15.54
N LYS A 2 -33.25 25.83 16.46
CA LYS A 2 -32.37 26.98 16.14
C LYS A 2 -31.27 26.70 15.08
N LYS A 3 -30.65 25.51 15.09
CA LYS A 3 -29.61 25.14 14.10
C LYS A 3 -30.18 24.95 12.68
N ALA A 4 -31.38 24.36 12.55
CA ALA A 4 -32.02 24.15 11.26
C ALA A 4 -32.42 25.48 10.60
N LEU A 5 -32.92 26.44 11.40
CA LEU A 5 -33.25 27.79 10.94
C LEU A 5 -32.01 28.57 10.48
N LEU A 6 -30.89 28.41 11.18
CA LEU A 6 -29.61 29.01 10.78
C LEU A 6 -29.10 28.45 9.45
N ILE A 7 -29.12 27.12 9.29
CA ILE A 7 -28.69 26.46 8.05
C ILE A 7 -29.59 26.88 6.88
N LEU A 8 -30.90 26.89 7.09
CA LEU A 8 -31.86 27.30 6.06
C LEU A 8 -31.65 28.76 5.64
N SER A 9 -31.40 29.67 6.60
CA SER A 9 -31.11 31.07 6.32
C SER A 9 -29.82 31.23 5.50
N VAL A 10 -28.76 30.47 5.80
CA VAL A 10 -27.50 30.53 5.05
C VAL A 10 -27.71 30.03 3.62
N VAL A 11 -28.40 28.91 3.41
CA VAL A 11 -28.68 28.37 2.07
C VAL A 11 -29.51 29.36 1.24
N ILE A 12 -30.56 29.95 1.83
CA ILE A 12 -31.41 30.93 1.13
C ILE A 12 -30.59 32.15 0.69
N ASN A 13 -29.73 32.68 1.55
CA ASN A 13 -28.90 33.84 1.21
C ASN A 13 -27.91 33.54 0.07
N ILE A 14 -27.29 32.35 0.06
CA ILE A 14 -26.38 31.94 -1.01
C ILE A 14 -27.12 31.81 -2.35
N VAL A 15 -28.32 31.23 -2.35
CA VAL A 15 -29.14 31.10 -3.57
C VAL A 15 -29.57 32.48 -4.09
N LEU A 16 -29.98 33.39 -3.19
CA LEU A 16 -30.37 34.75 -3.57
C LEU A 16 -29.20 35.55 -4.16
N LEU A 17 -28.01 35.44 -3.56
CA LEU A 17 -26.80 36.08 -4.11
C LEU A 17 -26.43 35.50 -5.48
N ALA A 18 -26.55 34.18 -5.67
CA ALA A 18 -26.28 33.54 -6.95
C ALA A 18 -27.21 34.05 -8.07
N LEU A 19 -28.50 34.22 -7.76
CA LEU A 19 -29.48 34.81 -8.68
C LEU A 19 -29.15 36.27 -9.02
N LEU A 20 -28.73 37.07 -8.02
CA LEU A 20 -28.36 38.48 -8.23
C LEU A 20 -27.15 38.66 -9.14
N PHE A 21 -26.16 37.75 -9.05
CA PHE A 21 -24.93 37.81 -9.84
C PHE A 21 -24.98 36.95 -11.11
N GLY A 22 -26.11 36.29 -11.40
CA GLY A 22 -26.26 35.41 -12.57
C GLY A 22 -25.31 34.20 -12.56
N ARG A 23 -24.86 33.77 -11.37
CA ARG A 23 -23.94 32.64 -11.17
C ARG A 23 -24.67 31.43 -10.61
N LYS A 24 -24.06 30.24 -10.70
CA LYS A 24 -24.60 29.08 -9.99
C LYS A 24 -24.32 29.23 -8.48
N PRO A 25 -25.22 28.78 -7.60
CA PRO A 25 -25.00 28.86 -6.15
C PRO A 25 -23.70 28.20 -5.66
N LEU A 26 -23.26 27.15 -6.35
CA LEU A 26 -22.01 26.45 -6.06
C LEU A 26 -20.77 27.34 -6.29
N ASP A 27 -20.76 28.13 -7.37
CA ASP A 27 -19.65 29.02 -7.70
C ASP A 27 -19.47 30.10 -6.62
N LEU A 28 -20.58 30.57 -6.03
CA LEU A 28 -20.57 31.55 -4.97
C LEU A 28 -20.10 30.98 -3.62
N ILE A 29 -20.32 29.69 -3.39
CA ILE A 29 -19.82 28.99 -2.20
C ILE A 29 -18.29 28.90 -2.24
N GLU A 30 -17.71 28.69 -3.43
CA GLU A 30 -16.25 28.71 -3.62
C GLU A 30 -15.64 30.08 -3.35
N ASP A 31 -16.32 31.17 -3.77
CA ASP A 31 -15.89 32.55 -3.50
C ASP A 31 -15.95 32.92 -2.01
N VAL A 32 -16.95 32.41 -1.27
CA VAL A 32 -17.17 32.72 0.17
C VAL A 32 -16.40 31.78 1.09
N PHE A 33 -16.13 30.55 0.67
CA PHE A 33 -15.30 29.58 1.38
C PHE A 33 -14.15 29.07 0.48
N PRO A 34 -13.13 29.91 0.18
CA PRO A 34 -12.06 29.55 -0.77
C PRO A 34 -11.12 28.41 -0.34
N ALA A 35 -11.43 27.66 0.73
CA ALA A 35 -10.54 26.65 1.29
C ALA A 35 -11.26 25.52 2.08
N MET A 36 -12.38 25.00 1.59
CA MET A 36 -12.89 23.68 2.06
C MET A 36 -12.67 22.55 1.04
N SER A 37 -12.05 22.85 -0.11
CA SER A 37 -11.79 21.90 -1.21
C SER A 37 -10.30 21.63 -1.45
N SER A 38 -9.40 22.04 -0.56
CA SER A 38 -8.02 21.55 -0.64
C SER A 38 -8.01 20.09 -0.17
N LYS A 39 -7.84 19.16 -1.12
CA LYS A 39 -7.42 17.80 -0.77
C LYS A 39 -6.21 17.94 0.16
N PRO A 40 -6.17 17.29 1.34
CA PRO A 40 -5.00 17.35 2.20
C PRO A 40 -3.79 16.89 1.39
N VAL A 41 -2.88 17.81 1.09
CA VAL A 41 -1.60 17.48 0.48
C VAL A 41 -0.74 16.91 1.59
N THR A 42 -0.25 15.69 1.39
CA THR A 42 0.57 14.99 2.38
C THR A 42 1.83 15.81 2.73
N THR A 43 2.09 15.95 4.03
CA THR A 43 3.35 16.49 4.58
C THR A 43 4.26 15.37 5.10
N PHE A 44 3.85 14.11 4.90
CA PHE A 44 4.62 12.95 5.32
C PHE A 44 5.93 12.88 4.54
N GLN A 45 7.02 12.73 5.28
CA GLN A 45 8.34 12.47 4.73
C GLN A 45 8.80 11.17 5.35
N TYR A 46 9.09 10.16 4.52
CA TYR A 46 9.53 8.85 5.00
C TYR A 46 10.79 8.96 5.89
N THR A 47 11.63 9.99 5.68
CA THR A 47 12.80 10.27 6.52
C THR A 47 12.47 10.67 7.97
N LYS A 48 11.24 11.10 8.26
CA LYS A 48 10.77 11.37 9.63
C LYS A 48 10.27 10.11 10.33
N ASN A 49 10.12 9.00 9.62
CA ASN A 49 9.81 7.71 10.22
C ASN A 49 11.09 7.12 10.84
N SER A 50 11.15 7.01 12.16
CA SER A 50 12.31 6.46 12.88
C SER A 50 12.59 5.00 12.51
N ASN A 51 11.56 4.21 12.17
CA ASN A 51 11.75 2.86 11.68
C ASN A 51 12.46 2.85 10.33
N TYR A 52 12.13 3.80 9.44
CA TYR A 52 12.81 3.95 8.16
C TYR A 52 14.29 4.25 8.37
N VAL A 53 14.63 5.28 9.17
CA VAL A 53 16.03 5.64 9.44
C VAL A 53 16.81 4.44 10.00
N ARG A 54 16.25 3.75 11.01
CA ARG A 54 16.89 2.62 11.66
C ARG A 54 17.07 1.42 10.73
N LEU A 55 15.99 0.96 10.10
CA LEU A 55 16.03 -0.26 9.27
C LEU A 55 16.77 -0.03 7.97
N ASN A 56 16.62 1.14 7.34
CA ASN A 56 17.42 1.47 6.16
C ASN A 56 18.92 1.47 6.49
N SER A 57 19.35 2.06 7.61
CA SER A 57 20.74 1.98 8.06
C SER A 57 21.22 0.56 8.30
N LEU A 58 20.40 -0.28 8.97
CA LEU A 58 20.71 -1.68 9.19
C LEU A 58 20.80 -2.45 7.86
N PHE A 59 19.94 -2.15 6.89
CA PHE A 59 19.97 -2.81 5.60
C PHE A 59 21.27 -2.56 4.84
N HIS A 60 21.89 -1.39 4.99
CA HIS A 60 23.22 -1.10 4.41
C HIS A 60 24.38 -1.75 5.19
N THR A 61 24.12 -2.27 6.39
CA THR A 61 25.16 -2.84 7.28
C THR A 61 25.15 -4.37 7.26
N TYR A 62 24.02 -4.99 6.96
CA TYR A 62 23.88 -6.44 6.95
C TYR A 62 24.61 -7.09 5.78
N GLN A 63 25.08 -8.31 6.02
CA GLN A 63 25.58 -9.20 4.98
C GLN A 63 24.43 -10.11 4.55
N TYR A 64 24.03 -9.97 3.29
CA TYR A 64 22.98 -10.79 2.70
C TYR A 64 23.59 -11.96 1.90
N PRO A 65 22.83 -13.05 1.72
CA PRO A 65 23.18 -14.03 0.71
C PRO A 65 23.28 -13.34 -0.66
N LYS A 66 24.26 -13.75 -1.49
CA LYS A 66 24.26 -13.36 -2.90
C LYS A 66 23.14 -14.09 -3.62
N SER A 67 22.42 -13.38 -4.48
CA SER A 67 21.33 -13.91 -5.30
C SER A 67 20.29 -14.70 -4.51
N PRO A 68 19.64 -14.09 -3.50
CA PRO A 68 18.60 -14.78 -2.74
C PRO A 68 17.45 -15.19 -3.68
N ASN A 69 16.73 -16.26 -3.33
CA ASN A 69 15.59 -16.67 -4.15
C ASN A 69 14.52 -15.58 -4.18
N ALA A 70 14.27 -14.92 -3.04
CA ALA A 70 13.34 -13.82 -3.00
C ALA A 70 13.69 -12.70 -2.03
N VAL A 71 13.25 -11.49 -2.39
CA VAL A 71 13.16 -10.34 -1.49
C VAL A 71 11.70 -10.00 -1.24
N MET A 72 11.33 -9.82 0.02
CA MET A 72 10.02 -9.30 0.42
C MET A 72 10.13 -7.79 0.60
N LEU A 73 9.64 -7.02 -0.37
CA LEU A 73 9.65 -5.55 -0.35
C LEU A 73 8.30 -5.03 0.16
N GLY A 74 8.30 -4.36 1.31
CA GLY A 74 7.06 -3.76 1.80
C GLY A 74 7.18 -2.92 3.06
N ASP A 75 6.05 -2.80 3.76
CA ASP A 75 5.88 -1.97 4.95
C ASP A 75 5.88 -2.77 6.28
N SER A 76 5.10 -2.36 7.29
CA SER A 76 4.95 -3.07 8.57
C SER A 76 4.41 -4.47 8.39
N MET A 77 3.45 -4.68 7.48
CA MET A 77 2.88 -6.00 7.24
C MET A 77 3.96 -6.95 6.72
N THR A 78 4.83 -6.48 5.84
CA THR A 78 5.97 -7.27 5.37
C THR A 78 7.02 -7.47 6.47
N HIS A 79 7.33 -6.42 7.25
CA HIS A 79 8.35 -6.46 8.29
C HIS A 79 8.11 -7.54 9.35
N PHE A 80 6.88 -7.69 9.83
CA PHE A 80 6.60 -8.59 10.96
C PHE A 80 6.49 -10.08 10.59
N GLY A 81 6.49 -10.43 9.29
CA GLY A 81 6.54 -11.82 8.86
C GLY A 81 7.96 -12.39 8.89
N ASP A 82 8.17 -13.54 9.53
CA ASP A 82 9.38 -14.35 9.27
C ASP A 82 9.15 -15.20 8.02
N TRP A 83 9.37 -14.58 6.86
CA TRP A 83 9.11 -15.18 5.56
C TRP A 83 9.93 -16.44 5.29
N ARG A 84 11.10 -16.58 5.92
CA ARG A 84 11.93 -17.77 5.80
C ARG A 84 11.23 -18.99 6.39
N ILE A 85 10.55 -18.81 7.52
CA ILE A 85 9.75 -19.85 8.16
C ILE A 85 8.44 -20.06 7.40
N LEU A 86 7.73 -18.97 7.07
CA LEU A 86 6.41 -19.03 6.43
C LEU A 86 6.44 -19.68 5.04
N MET A 87 7.52 -19.43 4.29
CA MET A 87 7.72 -19.94 2.92
C MET A 87 8.65 -21.16 2.88
N ASN A 88 9.22 -21.58 4.02
CA ASN A 88 10.21 -22.65 4.11
C ASN A 88 11.42 -22.44 3.17
N ASP A 89 11.96 -21.22 3.15
CA ASP A 89 13.10 -20.83 2.34
C ASP A 89 14.02 -19.88 3.13
N SER A 90 15.17 -20.39 3.55
CA SER A 90 16.13 -19.62 4.36
C SER A 90 16.83 -18.49 3.60
N SER A 91 16.75 -18.46 2.27
CA SER A 91 17.39 -17.43 1.44
C SER A 91 16.56 -16.15 1.33
N ILE A 92 15.28 -16.18 1.73
CA ILE A 92 14.41 -15.00 1.63
C ILE A 92 14.93 -13.86 2.51
N VAL A 93 15.03 -12.69 1.91
CA VAL A 93 15.43 -11.46 2.60
C VAL A 93 14.22 -10.54 2.80
N ASN A 94 14.03 -10.07 4.03
CA ASN A 94 12.89 -9.21 4.39
C ASN A 94 13.29 -7.73 4.36
N PHE A 95 12.78 -7.00 3.38
CA PHE A 95 12.92 -5.56 3.18
C PHE A 95 11.61 -4.83 3.56
N GLY A 96 11.00 -5.24 4.68
CA GLY A 96 9.85 -4.58 5.28
C GLY A 96 10.25 -3.47 6.25
N ILE A 97 9.64 -2.28 6.12
CA ILE A 97 9.84 -1.17 7.06
C ILE A 97 8.49 -0.71 7.63
N PRO A 98 8.28 -0.76 8.96
CA PRO A 98 7.02 -0.31 9.55
C PRO A 98 6.69 1.16 9.28
N GLY A 99 5.49 1.41 8.76
CA GLY A 99 5.00 2.75 8.41
C GLY A 99 5.60 3.33 7.13
N ASP A 100 6.35 2.54 6.36
CA ASP A 100 6.96 2.99 5.11
C ASP A 100 5.92 3.17 4.00
N THR A 101 6.24 4.02 3.03
CA THR A 101 5.39 4.37 1.88
C THR A 101 6.05 3.95 0.58
N THR A 102 5.30 3.95 -0.52
CA THR A 102 5.86 3.61 -1.83
C THR A 102 7.00 4.53 -2.29
N GLU A 103 7.05 5.76 -1.76
CA GLU A 103 8.20 6.66 -1.96
C GLU A 103 9.46 6.16 -1.25
N GLY A 104 9.34 5.67 -0.01
CA GLY A 104 10.47 5.07 0.71
C GLY A 104 10.89 3.70 0.15
N PHE A 105 10.04 3.03 -0.63
CA PHE A 105 10.43 1.82 -1.35
C PHE A 105 11.38 2.15 -2.50
N LEU A 106 11.14 3.25 -3.23
CA LEU A 106 11.97 3.69 -4.35
C LEU A 106 13.42 3.95 -3.92
N THR A 107 13.61 4.55 -2.76
CA THR A 107 14.92 4.99 -2.25
C THR A 107 15.84 3.87 -1.80
N ARG A 108 15.34 2.63 -1.79
CA ARG A 108 16.08 1.43 -1.39
C ARG A 108 16.05 0.33 -2.45
N LEU A 109 15.64 0.66 -3.68
CA LEU A 109 15.71 -0.28 -4.79
C LEU A 109 17.14 -0.66 -5.15
N ASP A 110 18.08 0.28 -5.08
CA ASP A 110 19.49 0.02 -5.41
C ASP A 110 20.06 -1.12 -4.56
N LEU A 111 19.75 -1.14 -3.25
CA LEU A 111 20.12 -2.25 -2.37
C LEU A 111 19.55 -3.59 -2.85
N ILE A 112 18.32 -3.62 -3.35
CA ILE A 112 17.69 -4.85 -3.85
C ILE A 112 18.35 -5.29 -5.15
N LEU A 113 18.66 -4.34 -6.04
CA LEU A 113 19.35 -4.61 -7.30
C LEU A 113 20.76 -5.21 -7.05
N GLU A 114 21.49 -4.70 -6.06
CA GLU A 114 22.81 -5.23 -5.66
C GLU A 114 22.77 -6.68 -5.15
N LEU A 115 21.62 -7.14 -4.63
CA LEU A 115 21.46 -8.52 -4.18
C LEU A 115 21.24 -9.50 -5.34
N GLU A 116 20.84 -9.01 -6.51
CA GLU A 116 20.47 -9.81 -7.69
C GLU A 116 19.49 -10.95 -7.35
N PRO A 117 18.35 -10.67 -6.67
CA PRO A 117 17.38 -11.70 -6.31
C PRO A 117 16.74 -12.29 -7.56
N LYS A 118 16.33 -13.56 -7.49
CA LYS A 118 15.54 -14.18 -8.57
C LYS A 118 14.17 -13.52 -8.65
N GLN A 119 13.54 -13.30 -7.50
CA GLN A 119 12.18 -12.77 -7.41
C GLN A 119 12.04 -11.67 -6.34
N VAL A 120 11.14 -10.72 -6.56
CA VAL A 120 10.72 -9.72 -5.58
C VAL A 120 9.21 -9.79 -5.39
N PHE A 121 8.78 -10.02 -4.15
CA PHE A 121 7.40 -9.89 -3.74
C PHE A 121 7.18 -8.48 -3.21
N VAL A 122 6.36 -7.68 -3.89
CA VAL A 122 6.12 -6.27 -3.52
C VAL A 122 4.69 -6.04 -3.02
N MET A 123 4.56 -5.46 -1.82
CA MET A 123 3.29 -5.11 -1.19
C MET A 123 3.41 -3.78 -0.43
N GLY A 124 2.52 -2.82 -0.72
CA GLY A 124 2.53 -1.53 -0.04
C GLY A 124 1.33 -0.65 -0.40
N GLY A 125 1.43 0.64 -0.09
CA GLY A 125 0.41 1.65 -0.43
C GLY A 125 -0.60 1.96 0.68
N ILE A 126 -0.73 1.11 1.71
CA ILE A 126 -1.69 1.38 2.80
C ILE A 126 -1.29 2.60 3.62
N ASN A 127 0.01 2.78 3.88
CA ASN A 127 0.50 3.97 4.61
C ASN A 127 0.37 5.24 3.77
N ASP A 128 0.62 5.16 2.46
CA ASP A 128 0.39 6.26 1.53
C ASP A 128 -1.08 6.73 1.60
N ILE A 129 -2.05 5.80 1.55
CA ILE A 129 -3.48 6.07 1.67
C ILE A 129 -3.84 6.67 3.04
N ARG A 130 -3.26 6.14 4.13
CA ARG A 130 -3.42 6.69 5.49
C ARG A 130 -2.90 8.12 5.61
N HIS A 131 -1.87 8.45 4.83
CA HIS A 131 -1.29 9.80 4.72
C HIS A 131 -1.91 10.65 3.61
N PHE A 132 -3.02 10.22 3.01
CA PHE A 132 -3.76 10.93 1.96
C PHE A 132 -2.99 11.16 0.66
N THR A 133 -1.95 10.36 0.38
CA THR A 133 -1.30 10.34 -0.92
C THR A 133 -2.29 9.89 -1.98
N PRO A 134 -2.44 10.62 -3.11
CA PRO A 134 -3.35 10.21 -4.18
C PRO A 134 -3.01 8.84 -4.75
N VAL A 135 -4.01 7.99 -4.99
CA VAL A 135 -3.85 6.65 -5.59
C VAL A 135 -3.05 6.68 -6.90
N SER A 136 -3.19 7.73 -7.70
CA SER A 136 -2.39 7.91 -8.93
C SER A 136 -0.88 8.02 -8.66
N LYS A 137 -0.48 8.71 -7.59
CA LYS A 137 0.93 8.83 -7.20
C LYS A 137 1.48 7.51 -6.64
N ILE A 138 0.68 6.81 -5.85
CA ILE A 138 1.03 5.46 -5.37
C ILE A 138 1.24 4.52 -6.56
N THR A 139 0.33 4.58 -7.54
CA THR A 139 0.42 3.79 -8.78
C THR A 139 1.68 4.13 -9.57
N GLU A 140 2.01 5.42 -9.73
CA GLU A 140 3.23 5.88 -10.41
C GLU A 140 4.51 5.33 -9.75
N ASN A 141 4.58 5.40 -8.42
CA ASN A 141 5.70 4.86 -7.66
C ASN A 141 5.83 3.34 -7.84
N MET A 142 4.71 2.61 -7.73
CA MET A 142 4.68 1.16 -7.95
C MET A 142 5.06 0.78 -9.38
N THR A 143 4.61 1.53 -10.38
CA THR A 143 5.02 1.34 -11.78
C THR A 143 6.54 1.52 -11.92
N THR A 144 7.11 2.53 -11.28
CA THR A 144 8.56 2.76 -11.31
C THR A 144 9.33 1.63 -10.64
N ILE A 145 8.89 1.18 -9.46
CA ILE A 145 9.48 0.03 -8.73
C ILE A 145 9.47 -1.23 -9.61
N VAL A 146 8.29 -1.63 -10.09
CA VAL A 146 8.11 -2.87 -10.84
C VAL A 146 8.89 -2.82 -12.16
N THR A 147 8.77 -1.73 -12.92
CA THR A 147 9.48 -1.63 -14.21
C THR A 147 10.99 -1.58 -14.04
N THR A 148 11.51 -0.99 -12.96
CA THR A 148 12.95 -0.97 -12.66
C THR A 148 13.47 -2.38 -12.36
N LEU A 149 12.76 -3.14 -11.52
CA LEU A 149 13.12 -4.52 -11.20
C LEU A 149 13.09 -5.42 -12.45
N ARG A 150 12.00 -5.35 -13.24
CA ARG A 150 11.87 -6.13 -14.48
C ARG A 150 12.96 -5.82 -15.50
N LYS A 151 13.33 -4.54 -15.66
CA LYS A 151 14.44 -4.13 -16.55
C LYS A 151 15.80 -4.71 -16.15
N ASN A 152 15.96 -5.10 -14.88
CA ASN A 152 17.15 -5.76 -14.36
C ASN A 152 17.00 -7.29 -14.31
N ASN A 153 16.05 -7.86 -15.06
CA ASN A 153 15.78 -9.30 -15.15
C ASN A 153 15.40 -9.96 -13.81
N ILE A 154 14.77 -9.20 -12.92
CA ILE A 154 14.23 -9.72 -11.66
C ILE A 154 12.74 -10.01 -11.87
N ASP A 155 12.29 -11.21 -11.48
CA ASP A 155 10.87 -11.53 -11.50
C ASP A 155 10.12 -10.79 -10.39
N VAL A 156 8.92 -10.30 -10.70
CA VAL A 156 8.17 -9.48 -9.76
C VAL A 156 6.79 -10.08 -9.54
N VAL A 157 6.45 -10.26 -8.27
CA VAL A 157 5.11 -10.66 -7.84
C VAL A 157 4.49 -9.48 -7.10
N ILE A 158 3.53 -8.83 -7.75
CA ILE A 158 2.78 -7.72 -7.17
C ILE A 158 1.67 -8.29 -6.30
N GLN A 159 1.54 -7.78 -5.08
CA GLN A 159 0.47 -8.20 -4.17
C GLN A 159 -0.56 -7.08 -4.03
N SER A 160 -1.84 -7.46 -3.89
CA SER A 160 -2.88 -6.49 -3.53
C SER A 160 -2.57 -5.83 -2.18
N THR A 161 -2.75 -4.52 -2.07
CA THR A 161 -2.85 -3.83 -0.78
C THR A 161 -4.04 -4.40 0.00
N VAL A 162 -3.81 -4.81 1.24
CA VAL A 162 -4.85 -5.43 2.07
C VAL A 162 -5.81 -4.34 2.59
N PRO A 163 -7.15 -4.51 2.44
CA PRO A 163 -8.13 -3.63 3.07
C PRO A 163 -7.98 -3.59 4.61
N VAL A 164 -8.46 -2.55 5.26
CA VAL A 164 -8.57 -2.50 6.72
C VAL A 164 -9.88 -3.12 7.20
N ALA A 165 -9.91 -3.53 8.47
CA ALA A 165 -11.09 -4.12 9.10
C ALA A 165 -12.13 -3.04 9.46
N PRO A 166 -13.40 -3.40 9.71
CA PRO A 166 -14.45 -2.42 10.01
C PRO A 166 -14.14 -1.59 11.25
N LYS A 167 -13.42 -2.16 12.23
CA LYS A 167 -13.00 -1.49 13.47
C LYS A 167 -11.92 -0.42 13.28
N TYR A 168 -11.26 -0.40 12.12
CA TYR A 168 -10.25 0.62 11.84
C TYR A 168 -10.93 1.98 11.61
N SER A 169 -10.37 3.04 12.21
CA SER A 169 -10.88 4.39 12.03
C SER A 169 -10.84 4.79 10.56
N ASP A 170 -11.94 5.31 10.01
CA ASP A 170 -12.02 5.75 8.61
C ASP A 170 -11.88 4.61 7.58
N SER A 171 -12.26 3.38 7.98
CA SER A 171 -12.19 2.18 7.14
C SER A 171 -12.90 2.31 5.80
N VAL A 172 -14.02 3.04 5.72
CA VAL A 172 -14.78 3.26 4.48
C VAL A 172 -13.95 4.02 3.43
N ARG A 173 -13.31 5.14 3.81
CA ARG A 173 -12.47 5.90 2.88
C ARG A 173 -11.26 5.08 2.46
N VAL A 174 -10.56 4.51 3.44
CA VAL A 174 -9.33 3.74 3.22
C VAL A 174 -9.60 2.58 2.27
N ASN A 175 -10.64 1.77 2.51
CA ASN A 175 -10.94 0.62 1.66
C ASN A 175 -11.39 1.02 0.25
N ARG A 176 -12.08 2.16 0.08
CA ARG A 176 -12.39 2.69 -1.25
C ARG A 176 -11.13 3.03 -2.04
N GLU A 177 -10.12 3.62 -1.39
CA GLU A 177 -8.84 3.96 -2.02
C GLU A 177 -7.98 2.72 -2.27
N VAL A 178 -7.98 1.74 -1.35
CA VAL A 178 -7.33 0.43 -1.52
C VAL A 178 -7.92 -0.30 -2.73
N GLU A 179 -9.24 -0.32 -2.87
CA GLU A 179 -9.90 -0.95 -4.02
C GLU A 179 -9.53 -0.26 -5.35
N ALA A 180 -9.40 1.07 -5.35
CA ALA A 180 -8.91 1.79 -6.52
C ALA A 180 -7.45 1.46 -6.84
N LEU A 181 -6.59 1.42 -5.82
CA LEU A 181 -5.18 1.04 -5.98
C LEU A 181 -5.04 -0.39 -6.49
N ASN A 182 -5.75 -1.36 -5.93
CA ASN A 182 -5.67 -2.77 -6.33
C ASN A 182 -6.08 -2.99 -7.79
N ARG A 183 -7.07 -2.23 -8.30
CA ARG A 183 -7.38 -2.26 -9.75
C ARG A 183 -6.21 -1.78 -10.59
N ASN A 184 -5.55 -0.69 -10.19
CA ASN A 184 -4.40 -0.17 -10.91
C ASN A 184 -3.19 -1.12 -10.82
N LEU A 185 -2.95 -1.75 -9.66
CA LEU A 185 -1.87 -2.71 -9.48
C LEU A 185 -2.05 -3.97 -10.33
N LYS A 186 -3.29 -4.45 -10.46
CA LYS A 186 -3.61 -5.55 -11.37
C LYS A 186 -3.34 -5.18 -12.83
N GLN A 187 -3.78 -4.00 -13.26
CA GLN A 187 -3.50 -3.49 -14.62
C GLN A 187 -2.00 -3.30 -14.87
N LEU A 188 -1.27 -2.82 -13.86
CA LEU A 188 0.18 -2.70 -13.93
C LEU A 188 0.82 -4.07 -14.16
N ALA A 189 0.45 -5.08 -13.38
CA ALA A 189 0.95 -6.44 -13.52
C ALA A 189 0.74 -6.98 -14.95
N GLU A 190 -0.48 -6.83 -15.49
CA GLU A 190 -0.83 -7.19 -16.86
C GLU A 190 0.02 -6.45 -17.90
N SER A 191 0.29 -5.15 -17.69
CA SER A 191 1.05 -4.32 -18.63
C SER A 191 2.54 -4.64 -18.71
N VAL A 192 3.10 -5.30 -17.69
CA VAL A 192 4.53 -5.63 -17.61
C VAL A 192 4.80 -7.14 -17.57
N ASP A 193 3.77 -7.95 -17.83
CA ASP A 193 3.81 -9.41 -17.76
C ASP A 193 4.44 -9.89 -16.43
N ALA A 194 3.83 -9.45 -15.33
CA ALA A 194 4.20 -9.81 -13.97
C ALA A 194 3.02 -10.46 -13.25
N ASP A 195 3.30 -11.28 -12.24
CA ASP A 195 2.25 -11.91 -11.45
C ASP A 195 1.55 -10.89 -10.54
N PHE A 196 0.24 -11.06 -10.39
CA PHE A 196 -0.56 -10.34 -9.40
C PHE A 196 -1.26 -11.31 -8.46
N VAL A 197 -0.95 -11.22 -7.16
CA VAL A 197 -1.59 -12.02 -6.11
C VAL A 197 -2.63 -11.17 -5.39
N ASP A 198 -3.90 -11.52 -5.59
CA ASP A 198 -5.00 -10.95 -4.83
C ASP A 198 -5.11 -11.65 -3.46
N LEU A 199 -4.79 -10.93 -2.39
CA LEU A 199 -4.84 -11.44 -1.02
C LEU A 199 -6.24 -11.32 -0.39
N ARG A 200 -7.17 -10.60 -1.03
CA ARG A 200 -8.51 -10.39 -0.47
C ARG A 200 -9.25 -11.70 -0.22
N PRO A 201 -9.30 -12.68 -1.16
CA PRO A 201 -10.02 -13.93 -0.94
C PRO A 201 -9.61 -14.70 0.31
N VAL A 202 -8.35 -14.55 0.75
CA VAL A 202 -7.83 -15.29 1.92
C VAL A 202 -7.85 -14.45 3.22
N LEU A 203 -8.01 -13.13 3.14
CA LEU A 203 -7.95 -12.22 4.30
C LEU A 203 -9.26 -11.47 4.61
N THR A 204 -10.12 -11.23 3.62
CA THR A 204 -11.33 -10.41 3.80
C THR A 204 -12.58 -11.22 4.09
N ASN A 205 -13.61 -10.57 4.61
CA ASN A 205 -14.97 -11.10 4.71
C ASN A 205 -15.74 -10.84 3.41
N ASP A 206 -17.01 -11.29 3.36
CA ASP A 206 -17.89 -11.12 2.19
C ASP A 206 -18.22 -9.65 1.87
N GLN A 207 -17.95 -8.74 2.80
CA GLN A 207 -18.11 -7.29 2.60
C GLN A 207 -16.84 -6.62 2.06
N GLY A 208 -15.77 -7.39 1.83
CA GLY A 208 -14.48 -6.88 1.34
C GLY A 208 -13.60 -6.22 2.41
N TYR A 209 -13.97 -6.31 3.69
CA TYR A 209 -13.13 -5.81 4.79
C TYR A 209 -12.20 -6.90 5.30
N LEU A 210 -11.01 -6.53 5.78
CA LEU A 210 -10.15 -7.46 6.53
C LEU A 210 -10.93 -8.04 7.72
N GLN A 211 -10.90 -9.37 7.86
CA GLN A 211 -11.61 -10.05 8.93
C GLN A 211 -11.07 -9.61 10.30
N ASN A 212 -11.94 -9.24 11.24
CA ASN A 212 -11.53 -8.80 12.58
C ASN A 212 -10.64 -9.84 13.31
N ARG A 213 -10.85 -11.14 13.07
CA ARG A 213 -10.03 -12.23 13.64
C ARG A 213 -8.61 -12.31 13.06
N MET A 214 -8.36 -11.67 11.92
CA MET A 214 -7.06 -11.67 11.25
C MET A 214 -6.19 -10.48 11.65
N THR A 215 -6.70 -9.57 12.50
CA THR A 215 -5.97 -8.35 12.89
C THR A 215 -6.24 -7.95 14.33
N TYR A 216 -5.21 -7.46 15.02
CA TYR A 216 -5.36 -7.01 16.41
C TYR A 216 -5.88 -5.57 16.50
N ASP A 217 -5.51 -4.67 15.58
CA ASP A 217 -5.86 -3.24 15.60
C ASP A 217 -6.75 -2.77 14.43
N GLY A 218 -7.03 -3.66 13.48
CA GLY A 218 -7.83 -3.36 12.30
C GLY A 218 -7.00 -3.12 11.04
N LEU A 219 -5.66 -3.15 11.15
CA LEU A 219 -4.72 -2.99 10.06
C LEU A 219 -3.69 -4.13 10.05
N HIS A 220 -3.00 -4.36 11.15
CA HIS A 220 -1.88 -5.29 11.23
C HIS A 220 -2.34 -6.72 11.51
N LEU A 221 -1.73 -7.69 10.83
CA LEU A 221 -2.15 -9.09 10.91
C LEU A 221 -1.72 -9.75 12.21
N VAL A 222 -2.50 -10.73 12.65
CA VAL A 222 -2.08 -11.76 13.61
C VAL A 222 -1.51 -12.97 12.86
N GLY A 223 -0.89 -13.92 13.58
CA GLY A 223 -0.23 -15.08 12.96
C GLY A 223 -1.11 -15.89 11.99
N GLY A 224 -2.40 -16.07 12.29
CA GLY A 224 -3.33 -16.74 11.37
C GLY A 224 -3.53 -16.01 10.03
N GLY A 225 -3.38 -14.67 10.01
CA GLY A 225 -3.40 -13.88 8.78
C GLY A 225 -2.12 -14.08 7.97
N TYR A 226 -0.96 -14.10 8.63
CA TYR A 226 0.32 -14.39 7.98
C TYR A 226 0.38 -15.78 7.35
N LEU A 227 -0.19 -16.80 8.00
CA LEU A 227 -0.25 -18.14 7.43
C LEU A 227 -1.03 -18.15 6.12
N ARG A 228 -2.24 -17.56 6.11
CA ARG A 228 -3.09 -17.47 4.90
C ARG A 228 -2.45 -16.65 3.80
N TRP A 229 -1.78 -15.57 4.16
CA TRP A 229 -1.01 -14.76 3.21
C TRP A 229 0.12 -15.59 2.59
N SER A 230 0.94 -16.26 3.40
CA SER A 230 2.03 -17.10 2.89
C SER A 230 1.53 -18.23 1.99
N ASP A 231 0.42 -18.88 2.33
CA ASP A 231 -0.18 -19.93 1.51
C ASP A 231 -0.63 -19.42 0.14
N ALA A 232 -1.10 -18.18 0.05
CA ALA A 232 -1.43 -17.54 -1.22
C ALA A 232 -0.21 -17.18 -2.07
N LEU A 233 0.96 -16.97 -1.46
CA LEU A 233 2.21 -16.67 -2.18
C LEU A 233 2.94 -17.92 -2.67
N LYS A 234 2.82 -19.06 -1.97
CA LYS A 234 3.55 -20.31 -2.28
C LYS A 234 3.44 -20.80 -3.73
N PRO A 235 2.30 -20.63 -4.46
CA PRO A 235 2.23 -21.01 -5.87
C PRO A 235 3.13 -20.17 -6.80
N TYR A 236 3.51 -18.96 -6.36
CA TYR A 236 4.29 -17.99 -7.14
C TYR A 236 5.76 -17.97 -6.76
N ALA A 237 6.10 -18.45 -5.56
CA ALA A 237 7.48 -18.66 -5.19
C ALA A 237 8.08 -19.74 -6.09
N GLU A 238 9.25 -19.46 -6.67
CA GLU A 238 9.99 -20.45 -7.43
C GLU A 238 10.14 -21.73 -6.60
N LYS A 239 9.54 -22.83 -7.06
CA LYS A 239 9.80 -24.15 -6.50
C LYS A 239 11.17 -24.57 -7.01
N ILE A 240 12.20 -24.36 -6.21
CA ILE A 240 13.49 -24.95 -6.54
C ILE A 240 13.54 -26.36 -5.96
N ASP A 241 13.77 -27.29 -6.88
CA ASP A 241 14.09 -28.67 -6.60
C ASP A 241 15.35 -28.73 -5.74
N VAL A 242 15.18 -29.11 -4.47
CA VAL A 242 16.28 -29.30 -3.52
C VAL A 242 17.27 -30.41 -3.92
N THR A 243 17.07 -31.06 -5.08
CA THR A 243 17.96 -32.10 -5.62
C THR A 243 18.96 -31.60 -6.66
N GLU A 244 18.82 -30.39 -7.22
CA GLU A 244 19.75 -29.91 -8.26
C GLU A 244 21.12 -29.43 -7.74
N ASN A 245 21.31 -29.36 -6.41
CA ASN A 245 22.62 -29.10 -5.81
C ASN A 245 23.06 -30.27 -4.91
N LYS A 246 23.35 -31.42 -5.53
CA LYS A 246 24.29 -32.43 -5.01
C LYS A 246 25.10 -33.07 -6.14
#